data_AF-A0A177G440-F1
#
_entry.id   AF-A0A177G440-F1
#
_cell.length_a   1.000
_cell.length_b   1.000
_cell.length_c   1.000
_cell.angle_alpha   90.00
_cell.angle_beta   90.00
_cell.angle_gamma   90.00
#
_symmetry.space_group_name_H-M   'P 1'
#
loop_
_entity.id
_entity.type
_entity.pdbx_description
1 polymer ?
#
loop_
_entity_poly.entity_id
_entity_poly.type
_entity_poly.pdbx_seq_one_letter_code
_entity_poly.pdbx_strand_id
1 'polypeptide(L)'
;MPDQALFFKDTYTPTLIRLIQQDVKTHGPVREDLLVQSISRQHGFARAGREIRERLQGLIPASFPRTQEDVGTFVWPETVSPDAPLAFKAPPPHETLDPATVPLAMLVSLAKTLLLTGLPDEELITTMRKACGMGRMGAATRARFEAALARSRAPEDSPS
;
A
#
# COMPACT_ATOMS: atom_id res chain seq x y z
N MET A 1 -15.73 -4.53 18.87
CA MET A 1 -15.91 -3.18 18.30
C MET A 1 -14.78 -2.29 18.80
N PRO A 2 -14.37 -1.27 18.02
CA PRO A 2 -13.41 -0.26 18.48
C PRO A 2 -13.90 0.45 19.74
N ASP A 3 -13.00 0.64 20.71
CA ASP A 3 -13.25 1.33 21.98
C ASP A 3 -12.05 2.21 22.35
N GLN A 4 -12.26 3.52 22.33
CA GLN A 4 -11.21 4.50 22.60
C GLN A 4 -10.68 4.42 24.04
N ALA A 5 -11.55 4.17 25.02
CA ALA A 5 -11.19 4.20 26.44
C ALA A 5 -10.31 3.00 26.83
N LEU A 6 -10.47 1.88 26.12
CA LEU A 6 -9.68 0.67 26.33
C LEU A 6 -8.40 0.62 25.49
N PHE A 7 -8.19 1.55 24.56
CA PHE A 7 -7.11 1.48 23.57
C PHE A 7 -5.72 1.21 24.16
N PHE A 8 -5.38 1.86 25.27
CA PHE A 8 -4.08 1.72 25.95
C PHE A 8 -4.03 0.61 27.00
N LYS A 9 -5.13 -0.13 27.22
CA LYS A 9 -5.17 -1.25 28.18
C LYS A 9 -4.61 -2.52 27.54
N ASP A 10 -3.79 -3.26 28.28
CA ASP A 10 -3.20 -4.52 27.78
C ASP A 10 -4.26 -5.59 27.49
N THR A 11 -5.37 -5.57 28.24
CA THR A 11 -6.54 -6.42 27.97
C THR A 11 -7.15 -6.17 26.60
N TYR A 12 -6.90 -5.01 25.99
CA TYR A 12 -7.40 -4.64 24.67
C TYR A 12 -6.44 -4.99 23.53
N THR A 13 -5.19 -5.36 23.84
CA THR A 13 -4.18 -5.74 22.85
C THR A 13 -4.65 -6.80 21.85
N PRO A 14 -5.32 -7.91 22.26
CA PRO A 14 -5.84 -8.90 21.31
C PRO A 14 -6.87 -8.32 20.33
N THR A 15 -7.64 -7.29 20.75
CA THR A 15 -8.60 -6.63 19.87
C THR A 15 -7.90 -5.78 18.82
N LEU A 16 -6.87 -5.02 19.21
CA LEU A 16 -6.08 -4.23 18.27
C LEU A 16 -5.37 -5.10 17.24
N ILE A 17 -4.75 -6.20 17.66
CA ILE A 17 -4.12 -7.18 16.75
C ILE A 17 -5.13 -7.71 15.76
N ARG A 18 -6.32 -8.13 16.23
CA ARG A 18 -7.38 -8.64 15.35
C ARG A 18 -7.85 -7.59 14.33
N LEU A 19 -8.00 -6.33 14.75
CA LEU A 19 -8.41 -5.24 13.85
C LEU A 19 -7.34 -4.98 12.79
N ILE A 20 -6.06 -4.96 13.17
CA ILE A 20 -4.92 -4.85 12.23
C ILE A 20 -4.94 -6.01 11.23
N GLN A 21 -5.05 -7.25 11.71
CA GLN A 21 -5.08 -8.45 10.86
C GLN A 21 -6.25 -8.40 9.87
N GLN A 22 -7.43 -7.98 10.33
CA GLN A 22 -8.61 -7.86 9.49
C GLN A 22 -8.41 -6.79 8.41
N ASP A 23 -7.91 -5.61 8.76
CA ASP A 23 -7.68 -4.51 7.84
C ASP A 23 -6.68 -4.91 6.74
N VAL A 24 -5.53 -5.48 7.13
CA VAL A 24 -4.54 -6.01 6.17
C VAL A 24 -5.13 -7.14 5.33
N LYS A 25 -5.91 -8.07 5.88
CA LYS A 25 -6.51 -9.15 5.09
C LYS A 25 -7.54 -8.66 4.07
N THR A 26 -8.32 -7.64 4.42
CA THR A 26 -9.41 -7.12 3.59
C THR A 26 -8.90 -6.15 2.53
N HIS A 27 -7.96 -5.27 2.89
CA HIS A 27 -7.50 -4.17 2.04
C HIS A 27 -6.06 -4.34 1.54
N GLY A 28 -5.33 -5.33 2.06
CA GLY A 28 -3.89 -5.45 1.85
C GLY A 28 -3.48 -5.78 0.42
N PRO A 29 -2.23 -5.42 0.05
CA PRO A 29 -1.20 -4.78 0.90
C PRO A 29 -1.51 -3.31 1.23
N VAL A 30 -1.23 -2.88 2.47
CA VAL A 30 -1.55 -1.53 2.97
C VAL A 30 -0.29 -0.79 3.43
N ARG A 31 -0.26 0.53 3.27
CA ARG A 31 0.83 1.36 3.81
C ARG A 31 0.69 1.49 5.33
N GLU A 32 1.79 1.27 6.05
CA GLU A 32 1.77 1.12 7.52
C GLU A 32 1.21 2.36 8.24
N ASP A 33 1.59 3.56 7.79
CA ASP A 33 1.10 4.82 8.34
C ASP A 33 -0.41 5.01 8.13
N LEU A 34 -0.92 4.60 6.95
CA LEU A 34 -2.34 4.66 6.62
C LEU A 34 -3.15 3.62 7.40
N LEU A 35 -2.61 2.42 7.61
CA LEU A 35 -3.19 1.41 8.49
C LEU A 35 -3.32 1.95 9.92
N VAL A 36 -2.24 2.51 10.46
CA VAL A 36 -2.23 3.12 11.80
C VAL A 36 -3.25 4.26 11.89
N GLN A 37 -3.34 5.10 10.86
CA GLN A 37 -4.32 6.18 10.80
C GLN A 37 -5.76 5.65 10.72
N SER A 38 -6.01 4.61 9.92
CA SER A 38 -7.32 3.95 9.80
C SER A 38 -7.78 3.43 11.16
N ILE A 39 -6.96 2.60 11.81
CA ILE A 39 -7.28 2.03 13.12
C ILE A 39 -7.45 3.14 14.16
N SER A 40 -6.58 4.16 14.19
CA SER A 40 -6.72 5.30 15.09
C SER A 40 -8.07 6.03 14.93
N ARG A 41 -8.49 6.30 13.69
CA ARG A 41 -9.78 6.95 13.40
C ARG A 41 -10.98 6.08 13.78
N GLN A 42 -10.90 4.77 13.59
CA GLN A 42 -11.94 3.83 14.04
C GLN A 42 -12.17 3.89 15.56
N HIS A 43 -11.16 4.30 16.32
CA HIS A 43 -11.23 4.51 17.77
C HIS A 43 -11.50 5.98 18.16
N GLY A 44 -12.00 6.82 17.25
CA GLY A 44 -12.41 8.19 17.58
C GLY A 44 -11.26 9.18 17.85
N PHE A 45 -10.01 8.80 17.61
CA PHE A 45 -8.89 9.74 17.73
C PHE A 45 -8.86 10.70 16.54
N ALA A 46 -8.73 11.99 16.82
CA ALA A 46 -8.55 13.00 15.78
C ALA A 46 -7.20 12.86 15.03
N ARG A 47 -6.15 12.37 15.73
CA ARG A 47 -4.80 12.15 15.18
C ARG A 47 -4.14 10.92 15.80
N ALA A 48 -3.34 10.21 14.99
CA ALA A 48 -2.43 9.19 15.48
C ALA A 48 -1.14 9.87 15.99
N GLY A 49 -1.14 10.28 17.26
CA GLY A 49 0.05 10.78 17.95
C GLY A 49 1.13 9.72 18.10
N ARG A 50 2.32 10.10 18.59
CA ARG A 50 3.47 9.20 18.75
C ARG A 50 3.11 7.88 19.46
N GLU A 51 2.46 7.97 20.62
CA GLU A 51 2.10 6.81 21.43
C GLU A 51 1.12 5.86 20.73
N ILE A 52 0.12 6.40 20.03
CA ILE A 52 -0.83 5.61 19.22
C ILE A 52 -0.10 4.88 18.10
N ARG A 53 0.83 5.58 17.41
CA ARG A 53 1.61 5.00 16.31
C ARG A 53 2.51 3.89 16.82
N GLU A 54 3.33 4.15 17.84
CA GLU A 54 4.24 3.15 18.43
C GLU A 54 3.48 1.91 18.91
N ARG A 55 2.34 2.10 19.59
CA ARG A 55 1.49 0.99 20.03
C ARG A 55 0.96 0.17 18.85
N LEU A 56 0.35 0.80 17.85
CA LEU A 56 -0.22 0.06 16.73
C LEU A 56 0.85 -0.62 15.87
N GLN A 57 1.96 0.06 15.58
CA GLN A 57 3.09 -0.50 14.83
C GLN A 57 3.70 -1.70 15.54
N GLY A 58 3.88 -1.62 16.87
CA GLY A 58 4.36 -2.73 17.69
C GLY A 58 3.41 -3.93 17.76
N LEU A 59 2.13 -3.74 17.40
CA LEU A 59 1.12 -4.80 17.35
C LEU A 59 0.90 -5.38 15.96
N ILE A 60 1.57 -4.87 14.92
CA ILE A 60 1.51 -5.48 13.58
C ILE A 60 2.26 -6.81 13.64
N PRO A 61 1.61 -7.95 13.33
CA PRO A 61 2.25 -9.25 13.42
C PRO A 61 3.59 -9.33 12.69
N ALA A 62 4.59 -9.93 13.33
CA ALA A 62 5.90 -10.15 12.71
C ALA A 62 5.84 -11.11 11.52
N SER A 63 4.83 -11.99 11.47
CA SER A 63 4.58 -12.91 10.36
C SER A 63 4.12 -12.22 9.08
N PHE A 64 3.64 -10.98 9.15
CA PHE A 64 3.22 -10.25 7.96
C PHE A 64 4.45 -9.78 7.18
N PRO A 65 4.58 -10.13 5.88
CA PRO A 65 5.67 -9.63 5.06
C PRO A 65 5.62 -8.11 4.96
N ARG A 66 6.79 -7.49 4.77
CA ARG A 66 6.93 -6.05 4.67
C ARG A 66 7.83 -5.69 3.50
N THR A 67 7.47 -4.63 2.78
CA THR A 67 8.36 -4.00 1.79
C THR A 67 8.63 -2.57 2.20
N GLN A 68 9.90 -2.18 2.21
CA GLN A 68 10.29 -0.79 2.40
C GLN A 68 10.39 -0.11 1.04
N GLU A 69 9.71 1.02 0.90
CA GLU A 69 9.73 1.84 -0.31
C GLU A 69 9.93 3.32 0.06
N ASP A 70 10.24 4.15 -0.93
CA ASP A 70 10.48 5.60 -0.74
C ASP A 70 9.25 6.33 -0.16
N VAL A 71 8.05 5.80 -0.42
CA VAL A 71 6.78 6.36 0.07
C VAL A 71 6.37 5.85 1.45
N GLY A 72 7.11 4.89 2.00
CA GLY A 72 6.85 4.25 3.29
C GLY A 72 6.91 2.73 3.24
N THR A 73 6.58 2.12 4.37
CA THR A 73 6.53 0.66 4.51
C THR A 73 5.15 0.13 4.15
N PHE A 74 5.10 -0.92 3.35
CA PHE A 74 3.87 -1.67 3.08
C PHE A 74 3.85 -2.96 3.89
N VAL A 75 2.69 -3.25 4.48
CA VAL A 75 2.41 -4.47 5.22
C VAL A 75 1.52 -5.35 4.36
N TRP A 76 1.95 -6.60 4.17
CA TRP A 76 1.32 -7.55 3.28
C TRP A 76 0.51 -8.58 4.08
N PRO A 77 -0.61 -9.07 3.52
CA PRO A 77 -1.26 -10.25 4.07
C PRO A 77 -0.28 -11.43 4.06
N GLU A 78 -0.31 -12.25 5.11
CA GLU A 78 0.54 -13.44 5.24
C GLU A 78 0.43 -14.40 4.05
N THR A 79 -0.74 -14.44 3.39
CA THR A 79 -1.00 -15.32 2.23
C THR A 79 -0.52 -14.74 0.89
N VAL A 80 0.04 -13.53 0.87
CA VAL A 80 0.46 -12.85 -0.37
C VAL A 80 1.95 -12.55 -0.29
N SER A 81 2.71 -13.18 -1.18
CA SER A 81 4.14 -12.90 -1.32
C SER A 81 4.34 -11.51 -1.95
N PRO A 82 5.21 -10.65 -1.39
CA PRO A 82 5.59 -9.37 -2.02
C PRO A 82 6.27 -9.52 -3.39
N ASP A 83 6.85 -10.69 -3.67
CA ASP A 83 7.54 -10.98 -4.92
C ASP A 83 6.60 -11.56 -5.99
N ALA A 84 5.37 -11.94 -5.62
CA ALA A 84 4.38 -12.42 -6.58
C ALA A 84 3.74 -11.24 -7.35
N PRO A 85 3.33 -11.44 -8.61
CA PRO A 85 2.57 -10.44 -9.35
C PRO A 85 1.31 -10.01 -8.60
N LEU A 86 1.15 -8.69 -8.41
CA LEU A 86 0.01 -8.11 -7.71
C LEU A 86 -0.85 -7.32 -8.70
N ALA A 87 -2.07 -7.80 -8.96
CA ALA A 87 -2.96 -7.16 -9.90
C ALA A 87 -3.26 -5.69 -9.53
N PHE A 88 -3.09 -4.79 -10.50
CA PHE A 88 -3.52 -3.41 -10.37
C PHE A 88 -5.04 -3.31 -10.43
N LYS A 89 -5.63 -2.66 -9.42
CA LYS A 89 -7.06 -2.36 -9.37
C LYS A 89 -7.25 -0.87 -9.62
N ALA A 90 -7.81 -0.53 -10.77
CA ALA A 90 -8.18 0.86 -11.06
C ALA A 90 -9.20 1.36 -10.02
N PRO A 91 -9.13 2.65 -9.62
CA PRO A 91 -10.16 3.24 -8.78
C PRO A 91 -11.51 3.26 -9.51
N PRO A 92 -12.63 3.34 -8.77
CA PRO A 92 -13.94 3.58 -9.37
C PRO A 92 -13.99 4.85 -10.24
N PRO A 93 -14.97 4.98 -11.15
CA PRO A 93 -15.16 6.20 -11.91
C PRO A 93 -15.27 7.44 -11.01
N HIS A 94 -14.61 8.53 -11.40
CA HIS A 94 -14.53 9.80 -10.66
C HIS A 94 -13.76 9.76 -9.33
N GLU A 95 -13.14 8.63 -8.98
CA GLU A 95 -12.20 8.53 -7.87
C GLU A 95 -10.75 8.52 -8.37
N THR A 96 -9.82 8.87 -7.48
CA THR A 96 -8.38 8.85 -7.76
C THR A 96 -7.68 7.90 -6.83
N LEU A 97 -6.77 7.10 -7.38
CA LEU A 97 -5.83 6.30 -6.61
C LEU A 97 -4.52 7.09 -6.51
N ASP A 98 -4.07 7.40 -5.30
CA ASP A 98 -2.74 7.97 -5.12
C ASP A 98 -1.67 6.86 -5.24
N PRO A 99 -0.75 6.93 -6.22
CA PRO A 99 0.28 5.91 -6.40
C PRO A 99 1.18 5.74 -5.17
N ALA A 100 1.28 6.73 -4.29
CA ALA A 100 2.03 6.63 -3.04
C ALA A 100 1.34 5.73 -1.99
N THR A 101 0.06 5.42 -2.13
CA THR A 101 -0.72 4.63 -1.16
C THR A 101 -0.84 3.16 -1.55
N VAL A 102 -0.28 2.75 -2.69
CA VAL A 102 -0.24 1.35 -3.16
C VAL A 102 1.19 0.87 -3.31
N PRO A 103 1.49 -0.43 -3.10
CA PRO A 103 2.85 -0.95 -3.21
C PRO A 103 3.38 -0.87 -4.65
N LEU A 104 4.70 -0.72 -4.80
CA LEU A 104 5.34 -0.58 -6.11
C LEU A 104 5.05 -1.78 -7.00
N ALA A 105 4.97 -2.99 -6.44
CA ALA A 105 4.67 -4.21 -7.19
C ALA A 105 3.35 -4.13 -7.98
N MET A 106 2.33 -3.44 -7.42
CA MET A 106 1.05 -3.24 -8.11
C MET A 106 1.21 -2.34 -9.34
N LEU A 107 2.03 -1.29 -9.22
CA LEU A 107 2.34 -0.39 -10.32
C LEU A 107 3.24 -1.06 -11.37
N VAL A 108 4.13 -1.96 -10.96
CA VAL A 108 4.93 -2.81 -11.85
C VAL A 108 4.03 -3.71 -12.68
N SER A 109 3.01 -4.34 -12.08
CA SER A 109 2.04 -5.14 -12.82
C SER A 109 1.26 -4.30 -13.84
N LEU A 110 0.83 -3.09 -13.49
CA LEU A 110 0.23 -2.14 -14.45
C LEU A 110 1.20 -1.82 -15.60
N ALA A 111 2.45 -1.51 -15.28
CA ALA A 111 3.48 -1.20 -16.27
C ALA A 111 3.74 -2.39 -17.21
N LYS A 112 3.83 -3.63 -16.69
CA LYS A 112 3.96 -4.86 -17.50
C LYS A 112 2.81 -5.00 -18.49
N THR A 113 1.57 -4.76 -18.06
CA THR A 113 0.40 -4.79 -18.96
C THR A 113 0.50 -3.73 -20.07
N LEU A 114 0.89 -2.51 -19.72
CA LEU A 114 0.96 -1.41 -20.68
C LEU A 114 2.15 -1.54 -21.66
N LEU A 115 3.26 -2.16 -21.27
CA LEU A 115 4.39 -2.40 -22.17
C LEU A 115 4.00 -3.18 -23.43
N LEU A 116 2.97 -4.04 -23.36
CA LEU A 116 2.47 -4.80 -24.51
C LEU A 116 1.88 -3.92 -25.62
N THR A 117 1.56 -2.67 -25.32
CA THR A 117 1.05 -1.70 -26.30
C THR A 117 2.14 -1.16 -27.23
N GLY A 118 3.42 -1.31 -26.88
CA GLY A 118 4.55 -0.78 -27.66
C GLY A 118 4.67 0.75 -27.63
N LEU A 119 3.93 1.43 -26.76
CA LEU A 119 4.00 2.89 -26.60
C LEU A 119 5.35 3.33 -26.01
N PRO A 120 5.83 4.55 -26.33
CA PRO A 120 7.02 5.12 -25.71
C PRO A 120 6.80 5.42 -24.22
N ASP A 121 7.88 5.48 -23.44
CA ASP A 121 7.86 5.62 -21.98
C ASP A 121 7.01 6.79 -21.49
N GLU A 122 7.10 7.95 -22.14
CA GLU A 122 6.29 9.13 -21.79
C GLU A 122 4.78 8.88 -21.91
N GLU A 123 4.36 8.14 -22.93
CA GLU A 123 2.96 7.78 -23.14
C GLU A 123 2.52 6.68 -22.17
N LEU A 124 3.41 5.74 -21.83
CA LEU A 124 3.16 4.74 -20.79
C LEU A 124 2.95 5.40 -19.43
N ILE A 125 3.84 6.31 -19.01
CA ILE A 125 3.73 7.08 -17.77
C ILE A 125 2.41 7.87 -17.74
N THR A 126 2.07 8.52 -18.86
CA THR A 126 0.81 9.25 -19.00
C THR A 126 -0.41 8.33 -18.86
N THR A 127 -0.33 7.11 -19.39
CA THR A 127 -1.39 6.10 -19.33
C THR A 127 -1.51 5.50 -17.94
N MET A 128 -0.41 5.23 -17.24
CA MET A 128 -0.42 4.80 -15.84
C MET A 128 -1.11 5.81 -14.93
N ARG A 129 -0.82 7.11 -15.12
CA ARG A 129 -1.51 8.19 -14.40
C ARG A 129 -3.01 8.19 -14.65
N LYS A 130 -3.42 8.06 -15.92
CA LYS A 130 -4.84 7.99 -16.29
C LYS A 130 -5.52 6.77 -15.67
N ALA A 131 -4.83 5.63 -15.62
CA ALA A 131 -5.32 4.41 -14.97
C ALA A 131 -5.52 4.60 -13.45
N CYS A 132 -4.80 5.52 -12.83
CA CYS A 132 -5.01 5.95 -11.44
C CYS A 132 -6.11 7.02 -11.28
N GLY A 133 -6.82 7.39 -12.35
CA GLY A 133 -7.86 8.42 -12.35
C GLY A 133 -7.33 9.87 -12.24
N MET A 134 -6.01 10.08 -12.23
CA MET A 134 -5.42 11.38 -11.91
C MET A 134 -5.42 12.32 -13.13
N GLY A 135 -5.86 13.57 -12.96
CA GLY A 135 -5.82 14.63 -13.99
C GLY A 135 -4.44 15.28 -14.20
N ARG A 136 -3.54 15.17 -13.23
CA ARG A 136 -2.15 15.67 -13.27
C ARG A 136 -1.26 14.80 -12.37
N MET A 137 0.06 14.84 -12.55
CA MET A 137 1.02 14.20 -11.65
C MET A 137 2.15 15.16 -11.29
N GLY A 138 2.67 15.05 -10.06
CA GLY A 138 3.89 15.74 -9.65
C GLY A 138 5.14 14.90 -9.91
N ALA A 139 6.31 15.48 -9.65
CA ALA A 139 7.60 14.80 -9.86
C ALA A 139 7.73 13.48 -9.08
N ALA A 140 7.26 13.42 -7.84
CA ALA A 140 7.32 12.19 -7.02
C ALA A 140 6.47 11.05 -7.62
N THR A 141 5.24 11.35 -8.04
CA THR A 141 4.37 10.38 -8.72
C THR A 141 4.99 9.90 -10.02
N ARG A 142 5.57 10.83 -10.79
CA ARG A 142 6.25 10.52 -12.04
C ARG A 142 7.44 9.57 -11.82
N ALA A 143 8.33 9.91 -10.90
CA ALA A 143 9.50 9.09 -10.55
C ALA A 143 9.09 7.68 -10.10
N ARG A 144 7.96 7.56 -9.39
CA ARG A 144 7.42 6.26 -8.98
C ARG A 144 6.90 5.42 -10.16
N PHE A 145 6.28 6.04 -11.17
CA PHE A 145 5.90 5.33 -12.40
C PHE A 145 7.11 4.94 -13.25
N GLU A 146 8.12 5.80 -13.32
CA GLU A 146 9.40 5.50 -13.96
C GLU A 146 10.09 4.31 -13.29
N ALA A 147 10.13 4.27 -11.96
CA ALA A 147 10.65 3.13 -11.20
C ALA A 147 9.87 1.83 -11.46
N ALA A 148 8.54 1.92 -11.57
CA ALA A 148 7.70 0.77 -11.92
C ALA A 148 7.97 0.26 -13.34
N LEU A 149 8.17 1.15 -14.31
CA LEU A 149 8.54 0.82 -15.69
C LEU A 149 9.95 0.22 -15.81
N ALA A 150 10.90 0.75 -15.04
CA ALA A 150 12.25 0.19 -14.98
C ALA A 150 12.20 -1.25 -14.44
N ARG A 151 11.46 -1.47 -13.33
CA ARG A 151 11.33 -2.79 -12.71
C ARG A 151 10.47 -3.77 -13.52
N SER A 152 9.52 -3.31 -14.34
CA SER A 152 8.75 -4.19 -15.21
C SER A 152 9.56 -4.77 -16.38
N ARG A 153 10.69 -4.13 -16.72
CA ARG A 153 11.63 -4.57 -17.76
C ARG A 153 12.79 -5.42 -17.23
N ALA A 154 13.05 -5.34 -15.92
CA ALA A 154 14.06 -6.21 -15.32
C ALA A 154 13.63 -7.67 -15.48
N PRO A 155 14.56 -8.58 -15.81
CA PRO A 155 14.27 -10.01 -15.75
C PRO A 155 13.76 -10.33 -14.34
N GLU A 156 12.71 -11.15 -14.24
CA GLU A 156 12.31 -11.71 -12.94
C GLU A 156 13.50 -12.56 -12.48
N ASP A 157 14.28 -12.07 -11.52
CA ASP A 157 15.34 -12.86 -10.89
C ASP A 157 14.67 -14.14 -10.37
N SER A 158 14.97 -15.26 -11.01
CA SER A 158 14.55 -16.58 -10.59
C SER A 158 14.99 -16.78 -9.14
N PRO A 159 14.08 -17.01 -8.17
CA PRO A 159 14.50 -17.41 -6.85
C PRO A 159 15.22 -18.75 -6.99
N SER A 160 16.49 -18.78 -6.56
CA SER A 160 17.29 -20.00 -6.39
C SER A 160 16.75 -20.85 -5.23
#